data_AF-A0A944G7A3-F1
#
_entry.id   AF-A0A944G7A3-F1
#
_cell.length_a   1.000
_cell.length_b   1.000
_cell.length_c   1.000
_cell.angle_alpha   90.00
_cell.angle_beta   90.00
_cell.angle_gamma   90.00
#
_symmetry.space_group_name_H-M   'P 1'
#
loop_
_entity.id
_entity.type
_entity.pdbx_description
1 polymer ?
#
loop_
_entity_poly.entity_id
_entity_poly.type
_entity_poly.pdbx_seq_one_letter_code
_entity_poly.pdbx_strand_id
1 'polypeptide(L)'
;MNILSKISNIVNLYIRQNFFDENKESVILESMDILLGERIDNYTFDICSIGNESVVDLVPALAKINEKSNKRKCGGVYYTDSDVTDFIMANAFLHFIKPTEKKVWDYETALKKLKHISIQEKIKIIEASSFDPTCGTGEFLLSSFRIKSIINETIGMSFEKMLGSVYGNDIDYVSVDISKLRLFFSAIQKNMPDEDIMKLASIINKNFIGKDAVAYDGVSFGKKDIIVGNPPYVEYGKYEGQSLYCYGNVYADVLHNAVKMLGEDGVMSFVVPLSYVSTIRMGKIRKLISSHANKQIVINFADRPDSLFSAAHQKLTILLAQKGNINNIVLSSSYKYWYNSEREMLFHAIPLENTLIDNEMYWPKIGNKIESSIFKKFKNLEEPNWLTIDALKGNTDCIYINTRGCFWMKVFSKNPHSNSYIPFFLPLEKIPFIY
;
A
#
# COMPACT_ATOMS: atom_id res chain seq x y z
N MET A 1 -27.41 -7.24 -12.17
CA MET A 1 -26.55 -6.20 -12.79
C MET A 1 -25.10 -6.67 -12.82
N ASN A 2 -24.49 -6.64 -14.00
CA ASN A 2 -23.03 -6.75 -14.16
C ASN A 2 -22.35 -5.54 -13.50
N ILE A 3 -21.07 -5.64 -13.14
CA ILE A 3 -20.29 -4.62 -12.46
C ILE A 3 -20.26 -3.29 -13.22
N LEU A 4 -20.13 -3.34 -14.55
CA LEU A 4 -20.12 -2.17 -15.44
C LEU A 4 -21.44 -1.40 -15.41
N SER A 5 -22.58 -2.10 -15.37
CA SER A 5 -23.89 -1.45 -15.28
C SER A 5 -24.11 -0.82 -13.91
N LYS A 6 -23.54 -1.39 -12.82
CA LYS A 6 -23.59 -0.77 -11.49
C LYS A 6 -22.76 0.52 -11.44
N ILE A 7 -21.56 0.51 -12.05
CA ILE A 7 -20.72 1.69 -12.18
C ILE A 7 -21.49 2.77 -12.96
N SER A 8 -22.04 2.41 -14.12
CA SER A 8 -22.83 3.30 -14.97
C SER A 8 -23.98 3.95 -14.19
N ASN A 9 -24.74 3.16 -13.43
CA ASN A 9 -25.85 3.67 -12.61
C ASN A 9 -25.37 4.68 -11.54
N ILE A 10 -24.30 4.36 -10.81
CA ILE A 10 -23.75 5.25 -9.76
C ILE A 10 -23.28 6.57 -10.37
N VAL A 11 -22.60 6.51 -11.52
CA VAL A 11 -22.09 7.70 -12.20
C VAL A 11 -23.24 8.56 -12.72
N ASN A 12 -24.22 7.98 -13.42
CA ASN A 12 -25.37 8.73 -13.92
C ASN A 12 -26.17 9.40 -12.79
N LEU A 13 -26.38 8.68 -11.67
CA LEU A 13 -27.02 9.25 -10.48
C LEU A 13 -26.25 10.45 -9.93
N TYR A 14 -24.92 10.33 -9.86
CA TYR A 14 -24.07 11.41 -9.37
C TYR A 14 -24.11 12.64 -10.29
N ILE A 15 -24.06 12.45 -11.61
CA ILE A 15 -24.13 13.55 -12.59
C ILE A 15 -25.49 14.25 -12.47
N ARG A 16 -26.58 13.48 -12.43
CA ARG A 16 -27.95 14.01 -12.24
C ARG A 16 -28.10 14.80 -10.94
N GLN A 17 -27.39 14.44 -9.88
CA GLN A 17 -27.50 15.14 -8.60
C GLN A 17 -26.69 16.44 -8.56
N ASN A 18 -25.52 16.48 -9.21
CA ASN A 18 -24.54 17.55 -9.01
C ASN A 18 -24.43 18.51 -10.21
N PHE A 19 -24.80 18.07 -11.41
CA PHE A 19 -24.54 18.76 -12.67
C PHE A 19 -25.76 18.84 -13.60
N PHE A 20 -26.99 18.68 -13.07
CA PHE A 20 -28.24 18.76 -13.83
C PHE A 20 -28.51 20.20 -14.30
N ASP A 21 -27.89 20.54 -15.42
CA ASP A 21 -28.03 21.73 -16.27
C ASP A 21 -27.69 21.23 -17.69
N GLU A 22 -28.59 21.43 -18.67
CA GLU A 22 -28.51 20.80 -19.99
C GLU A 22 -27.14 21.01 -20.67
N ASN A 23 -26.53 22.18 -20.49
CA ASN A 23 -25.22 22.48 -21.08
C ASN A 23 -24.07 21.78 -20.34
N LYS A 24 -24.15 21.67 -19.01
CA LYS A 24 -23.05 21.09 -18.20
C LYS A 24 -23.01 19.57 -18.28
N GLU A 25 -24.18 18.96 -18.44
CA GLU A 25 -24.32 17.53 -18.63
C GLU A 25 -23.60 17.04 -19.89
N SER A 26 -23.83 17.69 -21.03
CA SER A 26 -23.17 17.33 -22.32
C SER A 26 -21.65 17.36 -22.19
N VAL A 27 -21.11 18.41 -21.57
CA VAL A 27 -19.65 18.56 -21.37
C VAL A 27 -19.08 17.45 -20.51
N ILE A 28 -19.81 17.00 -19.49
CA ILE A 28 -19.37 15.90 -18.62
C ILE A 28 -19.39 14.57 -19.38
N LEU A 29 -20.43 14.30 -20.17
CA LEU A 29 -20.52 13.10 -20.99
C LEU A 29 -19.39 13.06 -22.05
N GLU A 30 -19.16 14.16 -22.76
CA GLU A 30 -18.02 14.30 -23.69
C GLU A 30 -16.67 14.10 -22.98
N SER A 31 -16.53 14.64 -21.77
CA SER A 31 -15.32 14.43 -20.95
C SER A 31 -15.15 12.98 -20.53
N MET A 32 -16.24 12.23 -20.33
CA MET A 32 -16.18 10.81 -20.02
C MET A 32 -15.71 9.97 -21.21
N ASP A 33 -16.10 10.34 -22.43
CA ASP A 33 -15.57 9.74 -23.66
C ASP A 33 -14.05 9.90 -23.73
N ILE A 34 -13.55 11.10 -23.42
CA ILE A 34 -12.11 11.38 -23.36
C ILE A 34 -11.43 10.58 -22.23
N LEU A 35 -12.06 10.52 -21.06
CA LEU A 35 -11.51 9.90 -19.85
C LEU A 35 -11.34 8.38 -20.01
N LEU A 36 -12.35 7.71 -20.57
CA LEU A 36 -12.39 6.25 -20.70
C LEU A 36 -11.83 5.76 -22.06
N GLY A 37 -11.82 6.63 -23.07
CA GLY A 37 -11.36 6.32 -24.42
C GLY A 37 -12.21 5.22 -25.06
N GLU A 38 -11.60 4.30 -25.80
CA GLU A 38 -12.27 3.17 -26.45
C GLU A 38 -13.08 2.28 -25.49
N ARG A 39 -12.84 2.35 -24.18
CA ARG A 39 -13.59 1.56 -23.19
C ARG A 39 -14.96 2.16 -22.85
N ILE A 40 -15.27 3.38 -23.31
CA ILE A 40 -16.56 4.04 -23.06
C ILE A 40 -17.74 3.16 -23.48
N ASP A 41 -17.61 2.43 -24.59
CA ASP A 41 -18.65 1.55 -25.15
C ASP A 41 -19.07 0.40 -24.22
N ASN A 42 -18.27 0.12 -23.17
CA ASN A 42 -18.61 -0.88 -22.16
C ASN A 42 -19.57 -0.34 -21.08
N TYR A 43 -19.84 0.96 -21.08
CA TYR A 43 -20.67 1.67 -20.11
C TYR A 43 -21.92 2.25 -20.78
N THR A 44 -22.93 2.55 -19.97
CA THR A 44 -24.17 3.15 -20.47
C THR A 44 -24.49 4.39 -19.65
N PHE A 45 -24.08 5.55 -20.17
CA PHE A 45 -24.31 6.83 -19.51
C PHE A 45 -25.55 7.50 -20.09
N ASP A 46 -26.72 7.14 -19.54
CA ASP A 46 -28.03 7.70 -19.89
C ASP A 46 -28.66 8.28 -18.62
N ILE A 47 -28.60 9.60 -18.49
CA ILE A 47 -29.06 10.36 -17.32
C ILE A 47 -30.57 10.59 -17.36
N CYS A 48 -31.15 10.68 -18.56
CA CYS A 48 -32.58 10.89 -18.78
C CYS A 48 -33.42 9.69 -18.31
N SER A 49 -32.88 8.47 -18.48
CA SER A 49 -33.55 7.23 -18.08
C SER A 49 -33.63 6.98 -16.57
N ILE A 50 -32.91 7.77 -15.75
CA ILE A 50 -32.81 7.57 -14.31
C ILE A 50 -33.95 8.27 -13.57
N GLY A 51 -34.58 7.55 -12.64
CA GLY A 51 -35.63 8.10 -11.78
C GLY A 51 -35.10 9.06 -10.71
N ASN A 52 -36.00 9.64 -9.92
CA ASN A 52 -35.63 10.39 -8.71
C ASN A 52 -35.22 9.39 -7.60
N GLU A 53 -34.02 8.83 -7.71
CA GLU A 53 -33.43 7.95 -6.70
C GLU A 53 -32.70 8.74 -5.59
N SER A 54 -32.27 8.02 -4.55
CA SER A 54 -31.55 8.56 -3.38
C SER A 54 -30.21 9.21 -3.73
N VAL A 55 -29.81 10.21 -2.92
CA VAL A 55 -28.49 10.84 -2.95
C VAL A 55 -27.38 9.78 -2.94
N VAL A 56 -26.41 9.89 -3.86
CA VAL A 56 -25.27 8.98 -3.99
C VAL A 56 -23.97 9.73 -3.77
N ASP A 57 -23.13 9.24 -2.86
CA ASP A 57 -21.73 9.65 -2.80
C ASP A 57 -20.90 8.73 -3.70
N LEU A 58 -20.44 9.27 -4.83
CA LEU A 58 -19.75 8.51 -5.87
C LEU A 58 -18.45 7.89 -5.36
N VAL A 59 -17.68 8.59 -4.52
CA VAL A 59 -16.34 8.15 -4.15
C VAL A 59 -16.38 6.88 -3.29
N PRO A 60 -17.15 6.81 -2.18
CA PRO A 60 -17.32 5.58 -1.40
C PRO A 60 -18.08 4.48 -2.16
N ALA A 61 -19.09 4.85 -2.97
CA ALA A 61 -19.87 3.88 -3.73
C ALA A 61 -19.00 3.10 -4.73
N LEU A 62 -18.11 3.79 -5.43
CA LEU A 62 -17.17 3.16 -6.37
C LEU A 62 -15.98 2.51 -5.68
N ALA A 63 -15.55 2.98 -4.51
CA ALA A 63 -14.39 2.45 -3.78
C ALA A 63 -14.49 0.93 -3.55
N LYS A 64 -15.66 0.49 -3.08
CA LYS A 64 -15.91 -0.88 -2.60
C LYS A 64 -16.74 -1.73 -3.57
N ILE A 65 -17.06 -1.19 -4.75
CA ILE A 65 -17.98 -1.83 -5.71
C ILE A 65 -17.50 -3.22 -6.17
N ASN A 66 -16.18 -3.44 -6.17
CA ASN A 66 -15.55 -4.70 -6.59
C ASN A 66 -15.13 -5.61 -5.42
N GLU A 67 -15.31 -5.20 -4.15
CA GLU A 67 -14.80 -5.94 -2.97
C GLU A 67 -15.38 -7.36 -2.85
N LYS A 68 -16.63 -7.58 -3.28
CA LYS A 68 -17.31 -8.88 -3.17
C LYS A 68 -17.06 -9.82 -4.36
N SER A 69 -16.22 -9.44 -5.33
CA SER A 69 -15.95 -10.28 -6.50
C SER A 69 -14.98 -11.43 -6.16
N ASN A 70 -15.30 -12.66 -6.61
CA ASN A 70 -14.47 -13.84 -6.36
C ASN A 70 -13.03 -13.70 -6.92
N LYS A 71 -12.85 -12.90 -7.99
CA LYS A 71 -11.54 -12.65 -8.62
C LYS A 71 -10.52 -12.03 -7.65
N ARG A 72 -10.92 -11.12 -6.76
CA ARG A 72 -9.98 -10.43 -5.85
C ARG A 72 -9.44 -11.32 -4.72
N LYS A 73 -10.24 -12.22 -4.16
CA LYS A 73 -9.78 -13.16 -3.12
C LYS A 73 -8.76 -14.16 -3.65
N CYS A 74 -8.96 -14.67 -4.87
CA CYS A 74 -8.00 -15.57 -5.51
C CYS A 74 -6.72 -14.84 -5.94
N GLY A 75 -6.83 -13.58 -6.38
CA GLY A 75 -5.71 -12.73 -6.79
C GLY A 75 -4.99 -11.98 -5.65
N GLY A 76 -5.35 -12.20 -4.39
CA GLY A 76 -4.70 -11.54 -3.24
C GLY A 76 -4.79 -10.01 -3.27
N VAL A 77 -5.85 -9.45 -3.85
CA VAL A 77 -6.08 -8.01 -4.02
C VAL A 77 -7.07 -7.54 -2.96
N TYR A 78 -6.65 -6.59 -2.12
CA TYR A 78 -7.44 -6.09 -1.00
C TYR A 78 -7.67 -4.58 -1.13
N TYR A 79 -8.88 -4.13 -0.79
CA TYR A 79 -9.13 -2.71 -0.65
C TYR A 79 -8.33 -2.15 0.53
N THR A 80 -7.81 -0.94 0.37
CA THR A 80 -7.02 -0.25 1.40
C THR A 80 -7.88 0.86 1.96
N ASP A 81 -8.16 0.83 3.27
CA ASP A 81 -8.96 1.88 3.90
C ASP A 81 -8.25 3.24 3.85
N SER A 82 -9.04 4.31 3.77
CA SER A 82 -8.55 5.67 3.50
C SER A 82 -7.56 6.15 4.57
N ASP A 83 -7.79 5.80 5.84
CA ASP A 83 -6.90 6.15 6.96
C ASP A 83 -5.48 5.56 6.80
N VAL A 84 -5.35 4.35 6.24
CA VAL A 84 -4.04 3.75 5.92
C VAL A 84 -3.40 4.51 4.77
N THR A 85 -4.14 4.78 3.70
CA THR A 85 -3.59 5.50 2.53
C THR A 85 -3.17 6.92 2.88
N ASP A 86 -3.95 7.63 3.71
CA ASP A 86 -3.67 8.98 4.18
C ASP A 86 -2.44 9.03 5.07
N PHE A 87 -2.33 8.11 6.01
CA PHE A 87 -1.13 7.96 6.82
C PHE A 87 0.11 7.73 5.95
N ILE A 88 0.04 6.80 5.00
CA ILE A 88 1.17 6.46 4.12
C ILE A 88 1.54 7.65 3.23
N MET A 89 0.57 8.27 2.57
CA MET A 89 0.81 9.29 1.58
C MET A 89 1.34 10.59 2.22
N ALA A 90 0.78 11.00 3.36
CA ALA A 90 1.26 12.17 4.08
C ALA A 90 2.71 12.00 4.58
N ASN A 91 3.06 10.81 5.10
CA ASN A 91 4.44 10.52 5.48
C ASN A 91 5.37 10.39 4.27
N ALA A 92 4.90 9.84 3.13
CA ALA A 92 5.69 9.77 1.91
C ALA A 92 6.09 11.18 1.42
N PHE A 93 5.13 12.12 1.35
CA PHE A 93 5.43 13.52 1.02
C PHE A 93 6.34 14.19 2.05
N LEU A 94 6.11 13.97 3.35
CA LEU A 94 6.95 14.56 4.39
C LEU A 94 8.40 14.08 4.27
N HIS A 95 8.61 12.80 4.00
CA HIS A 95 9.94 12.23 3.82
C HIS A 95 10.60 12.69 2.53
N PHE A 96 9.82 12.88 1.46
CA PHE A 96 10.32 13.42 0.19
C PHE A 96 10.84 14.86 0.31
N ILE A 97 10.14 15.70 1.08
CA ILE A 97 10.60 17.06 1.38
C ILE A 97 11.72 17.07 2.43
N LYS A 98 11.68 16.14 3.39
CA LYS A 98 12.66 16.05 4.48
C LYS A 98 13.26 14.63 4.58
N PRO A 99 14.22 14.26 3.71
CA PRO A 99 14.81 12.92 3.70
C PRO A 99 15.49 12.51 5.01
N THR A 100 15.89 13.48 5.85
CA THR A 100 16.51 13.25 7.16
C THR A 100 15.51 12.87 8.27
N GLU A 101 14.19 12.98 8.03
CA GLU A 101 13.16 12.64 9.02
C GLU A 101 13.26 11.16 9.42
N LYS A 102 13.22 10.88 10.72
CA LYS A 102 13.33 9.51 11.28
C LYS A 102 12.05 9.08 11.99
N LYS A 103 11.04 9.93 12.01
CA LYS A 103 9.73 9.64 12.62
C LYS A 103 8.68 9.51 11.54
N VAL A 104 7.64 8.75 11.85
CA VAL A 104 6.36 8.80 11.13
C VAL A 104 5.34 9.45 12.03
N TRP A 105 4.39 10.15 11.43
CA TRP A 105 3.37 10.91 12.13
C TRP A 105 1.98 10.44 11.72
N ASP A 106 1.00 10.53 12.60
CA ASP A 106 -0.40 10.41 12.20
C ASP A 106 -0.73 11.42 11.10
N TYR A 107 -1.83 11.16 10.38
CA TYR A 107 -2.22 11.95 9.21
C TYR A 107 -2.35 13.44 9.53
N GLU A 108 -3.02 13.80 10.63
CA GLU A 108 -3.26 15.19 11.01
C GLU A 108 -1.95 15.93 11.31
N THR A 109 -1.06 15.30 12.07
CA THR A 109 0.25 15.87 12.42
C THR A 109 1.15 15.99 11.19
N ALA A 110 1.18 14.97 10.31
CA ALA A 110 1.91 15.02 9.06
C ALA A 110 1.39 16.16 8.17
N LEU A 111 0.07 16.25 7.97
CA LEU A 111 -0.56 17.29 7.17
C LEU A 111 -0.30 18.68 7.73
N LYS A 112 -0.36 18.85 9.06
CA LYS A 112 0.01 20.10 9.72
C LYS A 112 1.45 20.49 9.38
N LYS A 113 2.40 19.56 9.45
CA LYS A 113 3.79 19.82 9.05
C LYS A 113 3.89 20.25 7.59
N LEU A 114 3.23 19.53 6.68
CA LEU A 114 3.20 19.86 5.26
C LEU A 114 2.60 21.24 4.96
N LYS A 115 1.61 21.70 5.74
CA LYS A 115 1.05 23.06 5.59
C LYS A 115 2.02 24.18 5.97
N HIS A 116 3.00 23.90 6.83
CA HIS A 116 3.96 24.88 7.37
C HIS A 116 5.35 24.84 6.70
N ILE A 117 5.53 24.05 5.64
CA ILE A 117 6.75 24.09 4.83
C ILE A 117 6.79 25.35 3.96
N SER A 118 7.96 25.66 3.39
CA SER A 118 8.15 26.80 2.50
C SER A 118 7.31 26.70 1.22
N ILE A 119 7.03 27.83 0.57
CA ILE A 119 6.29 27.87 -0.71
C ILE A 119 6.96 26.98 -1.77
N GLN A 120 8.30 26.99 -1.84
CA GLN A 120 9.06 26.17 -2.78
C GLN A 120 8.87 24.67 -2.53
N GLU A 121 8.86 24.24 -1.26
CA GLU A 121 8.61 22.84 -0.90
C GLU A 121 7.16 22.43 -1.18
N LYS A 122 6.19 23.34 -1.00
CA LYS A 122 4.79 23.10 -1.37
C LYS A 122 4.62 22.92 -2.88
N ILE A 123 5.26 23.76 -3.69
CA ILE A 123 5.29 23.60 -5.16
C ILE A 123 5.93 22.25 -5.51
N LYS A 124 7.05 21.90 -4.86
CA LYS A 124 7.71 20.60 -5.04
C LYS A 124 6.76 19.44 -4.73
N ILE A 125 5.91 19.51 -3.70
CA ILE A 125 4.89 18.47 -3.44
C ILE A 125 3.83 18.42 -4.55
N ILE A 126 3.33 19.56 -5.01
CA ILE A 126 2.31 19.62 -6.06
C ILE A 126 2.82 19.03 -7.37
N GLU A 127 4.08 19.28 -7.72
CA GLU A 127 4.71 18.80 -8.95
C GLU A 127 5.26 17.38 -8.83
N ALA A 128 5.53 16.89 -7.60
CA ALA A 128 6.04 15.54 -7.37
C ALA A 128 5.14 14.48 -7.99
N SER A 129 5.72 13.62 -8.82
CA SER A 129 5.01 12.53 -9.46
C SER A 129 4.64 11.43 -8.46
N SER A 130 3.35 11.26 -8.20
CA SER A 130 2.79 10.19 -7.37
C SER A 130 2.30 9.05 -8.25
N PHE A 131 2.80 7.84 -8.02
CA PHE A 131 2.47 6.67 -8.81
C PHE A 131 2.04 5.48 -7.94
N ASP A 132 0.96 4.81 -8.32
CA ASP A 132 0.59 3.50 -7.78
C ASP A 132 0.64 2.44 -8.89
N PRO A 133 1.59 1.48 -8.83
CA PRO A 133 1.78 0.48 -9.87
C PRO A 133 0.68 -0.59 -9.89
N THR A 134 -0.15 -0.67 -8.85
CA THR A 134 -1.25 -1.64 -8.71
C THR A 134 -2.44 -0.93 -8.05
N CYS A 135 -2.91 0.12 -8.72
CA CYS A 135 -3.72 1.17 -8.11
C CYS A 135 -5.10 0.73 -7.66
N GLY A 136 -5.59 -0.43 -8.14
CA GLY A 136 -6.94 -0.88 -7.88
C GLY A 136 -7.93 0.24 -8.20
N THR A 137 -8.84 0.53 -7.26
CA THR A 137 -9.83 1.60 -7.41
C THR A 137 -9.28 3.00 -7.07
N GLY A 138 -7.98 3.17 -6.83
CA GLY A 138 -7.32 4.48 -6.79
C GLY A 138 -7.22 5.17 -5.44
N GLU A 139 -7.32 4.46 -4.30
CA GLU A 139 -7.38 5.11 -2.98
C GLU A 139 -6.11 5.91 -2.64
N PHE A 140 -4.92 5.36 -2.92
CA PHE A 140 -3.66 6.09 -2.74
C PHE A 140 -3.57 7.35 -3.63
N LEU A 141 -4.08 7.26 -4.85
CA LEU A 141 -4.05 8.36 -5.81
C LEU A 141 -5.01 9.48 -5.41
N LEU A 142 -6.19 9.13 -4.87
CA LEU A 142 -7.11 10.08 -4.26
C LEU A 142 -6.52 10.74 -3.01
N SER A 143 -5.86 9.97 -2.13
CA SER A 143 -5.16 10.52 -0.98
C SER A 143 -4.07 11.53 -1.40
N SER A 144 -3.27 11.17 -2.42
CA SER A 144 -2.27 12.07 -3.00
C SER A 144 -2.92 13.36 -3.52
N PHE A 145 -3.99 13.25 -4.32
CA PHE A 145 -4.70 14.41 -4.85
C PHE A 145 -5.31 15.27 -3.73
N ARG A 146 -5.93 14.67 -2.71
CA ARG A 146 -6.49 15.37 -1.54
C ARG A 146 -5.42 16.16 -0.80
N ILE A 147 -4.28 15.56 -0.49
CA ILE A 147 -3.18 16.24 0.21
C ILE A 147 -2.62 17.39 -0.65
N LYS A 148 -2.39 17.16 -1.95
CA LYS A 148 -1.96 18.21 -2.89
C LYS A 148 -2.95 19.37 -2.92
N SER A 149 -4.25 19.11 -3.02
CA SER A 149 -5.31 20.13 -3.01
C SER A 149 -5.31 20.96 -1.74
N ILE A 150 -5.18 20.33 -0.57
CA ILE A 150 -5.11 21.02 0.73
C ILE A 150 -3.86 21.93 0.81
N ILE A 151 -2.72 21.47 0.30
CA ILE A 151 -1.49 22.29 0.27
C ILE A 151 -1.65 23.46 -0.71
N ASN A 152 -2.33 23.20 -1.82
CA ASN A 152 -2.56 24.15 -2.89
C ASN A 152 -3.49 25.31 -2.51
N GLU A 153 -4.32 25.19 -1.48
CA GLU A 153 -5.15 26.28 -0.93
C GLU A 153 -4.33 27.57 -0.67
N THR A 154 -3.05 27.41 -0.33
CA THR A 154 -2.15 28.55 -0.05
C THR A 154 -1.33 29.05 -1.24
N ILE A 155 -1.33 28.34 -2.37
CA ILE A 155 -0.49 28.64 -3.55
C ILE A 155 -1.36 29.02 -4.76
N GLY A 156 -2.51 28.37 -4.94
CA GLY A 156 -3.41 28.63 -6.06
C GLY A 156 -2.93 28.10 -7.41
N MET A 157 -2.23 26.96 -7.45
CA MET A 157 -1.89 26.27 -8.71
C MET A 157 -3.12 25.59 -9.33
N SER A 158 -3.13 25.46 -10.65
CA SER A 158 -4.21 24.79 -11.39
C SER A 158 -4.35 23.30 -11.02
N PHE A 159 -5.58 22.78 -11.04
CA PHE A 159 -5.86 21.34 -10.90
C PHE A 159 -5.13 20.47 -11.92
N GLU A 160 -4.88 21.00 -13.12
CA GLU A 160 -4.10 20.35 -14.16
C GLU A 160 -2.69 19.96 -13.70
N LYS A 161 -2.01 20.86 -12.96
CA LYS A 161 -0.68 20.57 -12.43
C LYS A 161 -0.73 19.48 -11.37
N MET A 162 -1.74 19.52 -10.51
CA MET A 162 -1.92 18.51 -9.46
C MET A 162 -2.21 17.13 -10.07
N LEU A 163 -3.23 17.02 -10.92
CA LEU A 163 -3.62 15.75 -11.55
C LEU A 163 -2.59 15.27 -12.59
N GLY A 164 -1.91 16.21 -13.26
CA GLY A 164 -0.82 15.91 -14.19
C GLY A 164 0.35 15.18 -13.54
N SER A 165 0.51 15.30 -12.22
CA SER A 165 1.52 14.60 -11.42
C SER A 165 1.04 13.28 -10.80
N VAL A 166 -0.22 12.86 -11.02
CA VAL A 166 -0.79 11.62 -10.45
C VAL A 166 -0.91 10.56 -11.53
N TYR A 167 -0.35 9.38 -11.29
CA TYR A 167 -0.24 8.27 -12.23
C TYR A 167 -0.76 6.96 -11.62
N GLY A 168 -1.39 6.12 -12.42
CA GLY A 168 -1.88 4.81 -11.95
C GLY A 168 -1.69 3.70 -12.96
N ASN A 169 -1.49 2.50 -12.45
CA ASN A 169 -1.49 1.28 -13.25
C ASN A 169 -2.23 0.17 -12.53
N ASP A 170 -3.01 -0.61 -13.26
CA ASP A 170 -3.52 -1.88 -12.75
C ASP A 170 -3.71 -2.87 -13.90
N ILE A 171 -3.55 -4.16 -13.65
CA ILE A 171 -3.84 -5.19 -14.65
C ILE A 171 -5.35 -5.31 -14.92
N ASP A 172 -6.18 -4.94 -13.94
CA ASP A 172 -7.63 -4.89 -14.07
C ASP A 172 -8.09 -3.53 -14.61
N TYR A 173 -8.41 -3.49 -15.91
CA TYR A 173 -8.86 -2.27 -16.59
C TYR A 173 -10.14 -1.67 -15.97
N VAL A 174 -11.03 -2.48 -15.37
CA VAL A 174 -12.23 -1.96 -14.71
C VAL A 174 -11.84 -1.18 -13.46
N SER A 175 -10.83 -1.66 -12.72
CA SER A 175 -10.27 -0.94 -11.57
C SER A 175 -9.59 0.37 -12.01
N VAL A 176 -8.86 0.37 -13.13
CA VAL A 176 -8.30 1.59 -13.76
C VAL A 176 -9.40 2.59 -14.09
N ASP A 177 -10.48 2.16 -14.74
CA ASP A 177 -11.61 3.02 -15.11
C ASP A 177 -12.29 3.63 -13.87
N ILE A 178 -12.49 2.82 -12.82
CA ILE A 178 -13.00 3.31 -11.53
C ILE A 178 -12.07 4.36 -10.93
N SER A 179 -10.75 4.12 -10.94
CA SER A 179 -9.78 5.08 -10.40
C SER A 179 -9.81 6.40 -11.16
N LYS A 180 -9.90 6.36 -12.50
CA LYS A 180 -10.03 7.55 -13.36
C LYS A 180 -11.30 8.34 -13.02
N LEU A 181 -12.45 7.66 -12.96
CA LEU A 181 -13.74 8.29 -12.63
C LEU A 181 -13.70 8.95 -11.25
N ARG A 182 -13.17 8.25 -10.23
CA ARG A 182 -13.10 8.80 -8.86
C ARG A 182 -12.22 10.04 -8.79
N LEU A 183 -11.06 10.06 -9.47
CA LEU A 183 -10.19 11.24 -9.52
C LEU A 183 -10.84 12.40 -10.26
N PHE A 184 -11.44 12.12 -11.43
CA PHE A 184 -12.12 13.12 -12.24
C PHE A 184 -13.24 13.80 -11.46
N PHE A 185 -14.16 13.03 -10.88
CA PHE A 185 -15.27 13.56 -10.10
C PHE A 185 -14.84 14.20 -8.76
N SER A 186 -13.67 13.83 -8.22
CA SER A 186 -13.11 14.53 -7.04
C SER A 186 -12.50 15.89 -7.39
N ALA A 187 -12.17 16.15 -8.66
CA ALA A 187 -11.50 17.36 -9.09
C ALA A 187 -12.44 18.39 -9.73
N ILE A 188 -13.43 17.94 -10.49
CA ILE A 188 -14.33 18.87 -11.20
C ILE A 188 -15.23 19.63 -10.22
N GLN A 189 -15.57 20.86 -10.59
CA GLN A 189 -16.45 21.74 -9.82
C GLN A 189 -17.53 22.29 -10.74
N LYS A 190 -18.72 22.57 -10.19
CA LYS A 190 -19.88 23.03 -10.98
C LYS A 190 -19.57 24.28 -11.82
N ASN A 191 -18.77 25.20 -11.29
CA ASN A 191 -18.42 26.47 -11.94
C ASN A 191 -17.09 26.42 -12.72
N MET A 192 -16.47 25.24 -12.86
CA MET A 192 -15.23 25.08 -13.62
C MET A 192 -15.49 25.29 -15.12
N PRO A 193 -14.63 26.01 -15.87
CA PRO A 193 -14.75 26.14 -17.32
C PRO A 193 -14.80 24.79 -18.05
N ASP A 194 -15.57 24.69 -19.13
CA ASP A 194 -15.77 23.44 -19.86
C ASP A 194 -14.47 22.90 -20.47
N GLU A 195 -13.63 23.80 -21.00
CA GLU A 195 -12.30 23.47 -21.53
C GLU A 195 -11.40 22.84 -20.44
N ASP A 196 -11.45 23.36 -19.21
CA ASP A 196 -10.67 22.82 -18.09
C ASP A 196 -11.14 21.41 -17.72
N ILE A 197 -12.46 21.16 -17.71
CA ILE A 197 -13.03 19.83 -17.42
C ILE A 197 -12.55 18.81 -18.45
N MET A 198 -12.66 19.12 -19.74
CA MET A 198 -12.20 18.23 -20.82
C MET A 198 -10.69 18.00 -20.76
N LYS A 199 -9.92 19.05 -20.43
CA LYS A 199 -8.47 18.95 -20.28
C LYS A 199 -8.07 18.07 -19.08
N LEU A 200 -8.78 18.15 -17.97
CA LEU A 200 -8.59 17.25 -16.83
C LEU A 200 -8.85 15.79 -17.22
N ALA A 201 -9.92 15.51 -17.98
CA ALA A 201 -10.19 14.17 -18.48
C ALA A 201 -9.04 13.62 -19.35
N SER A 202 -8.52 14.45 -20.26
CA SER A 202 -7.38 14.09 -21.12
C SER A 202 -6.11 13.79 -20.31
N ILE A 203 -5.79 14.64 -19.33
CA ILE A 203 -4.63 14.46 -18.43
C ILE A 203 -4.75 13.15 -17.65
N ILE A 204 -5.90 12.88 -17.05
CA ILE A 204 -6.14 11.65 -16.29
C ILE A 204 -6.01 10.43 -17.21
N ASN A 205 -6.62 10.45 -18.40
CA ASN A 205 -6.55 9.31 -19.31
C ASN A 205 -5.10 8.98 -19.69
N LYS A 206 -4.29 10.00 -20.03
CA LYS A 206 -2.87 9.84 -20.38
C LYS A 206 -2.01 9.27 -19.25
N ASN A 207 -2.35 9.56 -18.01
CA ASN A 207 -1.54 9.18 -16.85
C ASN A 207 -1.82 7.77 -16.30
N PHE A 208 -2.76 7.05 -16.91
CA PHE A 208 -3.19 5.73 -16.45
C PHE A 208 -3.03 4.67 -17.53
N ILE A 209 -2.48 3.51 -17.15
CA ILE A 209 -2.35 2.38 -18.07
C ILE A 209 -2.86 1.08 -17.44
N GLY A 210 -3.11 0.08 -18.30
CA GLY A 210 -3.64 -1.22 -17.91
C GLY A 210 -2.64 -2.37 -18.10
N LYS A 211 -1.49 -2.37 -17.43
CA LYS A 211 -0.42 -3.37 -17.62
C LYS A 211 -0.15 -4.19 -16.35
N ASP A 212 0.40 -5.39 -16.53
CA ASP A 212 0.95 -6.17 -15.41
C ASP A 212 2.21 -5.49 -14.84
N ALA A 213 2.17 -5.12 -13.56
CA ALA A 213 3.27 -4.46 -12.86
C ALA A 213 4.51 -5.34 -12.67
N VAL A 214 4.38 -6.66 -12.79
CA VAL A 214 5.49 -7.62 -12.70
C VAL A 214 6.31 -7.66 -13.98
N ALA A 215 5.64 -7.70 -15.13
CA ALA A 215 6.24 -7.84 -16.46
C ALA A 215 6.90 -6.55 -16.98
N TYR A 216 7.08 -5.57 -16.10
CA TYR A 216 7.49 -4.23 -16.46
C TYR A 216 8.99 -4.14 -16.86
N ASP A 217 9.27 -3.32 -17.87
CA ASP A 217 10.60 -3.16 -18.51
C ASP A 217 11.43 -1.98 -17.98
N GLY A 218 10.96 -1.26 -16.97
CA GLY A 218 11.64 -0.06 -16.46
C GLY A 218 11.30 1.23 -17.24
N VAL A 219 10.74 1.13 -18.45
CA VAL A 219 10.62 2.26 -19.39
C VAL A 219 9.21 2.86 -19.42
N SER A 220 8.14 2.06 -19.37
CA SER A 220 6.78 2.56 -19.70
C SER A 220 6.22 3.67 -18.77
N PHE A 221 6.78 3.89 -17.58
CA PHE A 221 6.37 4.91 -16.62
C PHE A 221 7.45 5.94 -16.29
N GLY A 222 8.69 5.72 -16.72
CA GLY A 222 9.84 6.55 -16.36
C GLY A 222 10.13 6.57 -14.85
N LYS A 223 10.90 7.58 -14.44
CA LYS A 223 11.22 7.81 -13.02
C LYS A 223 10.05 8.49 -12.30
N LYS A 224 9.86 8.16 -11.02
CA LYS A 224 8.81 8.74 -10.17
C LYS A 224 9.35 9.19 -8.81
N ASP A 225 8.79 10.27 -8.30
CA ASP A 225 9.19 10.87 -7.03
C ASP A 225 8.60 10.10 -5.85
N ILE A 226 7.30 9.81 -5.92
CA ILE A 226 6.57 9.06 -4.91
C ILE A 226 5.96 7.81 -5.53
N ILE A 227 6.27 6.64 -5.00
CA ILE A 227 5.65 5.38 -5.45
C ILE A 227 4.98 4.69 -4.26
N VAL A 228 3.67 4.57 -4.28
CA VAL A 228 2.89 4.00 -3.18
C VAL A 228 2.02 2.86 -3.65
N GLY A 229 1.51 2.05 -2.72
CA GLY A 229 0.49 1.07 -3.11
C GLY A 229 0.27 -0.06 -2.13
N ASN A 230 -0.68 -0.92 -2.52
CA ASN A 230 -0.96 -2.20 -1.90
C ASN A 230 -0.90 -3.31 -2.96
N PRO A 231 0.31 -3.83 -3.27
CA PRO A 231 0.50 -4.83 -4.32
C PRO A 231 -0.17 -6.16 -4.00
N PRO A 232 -0.45 -7.02 -4.99
CA PRO A 232 -1.13 -8.29 -4.79
C PRO A 232 -0.28 -9.31 -4.00
N TYR A 233 -0.90 -9.99 -3.04
CA TYR A 233 -0.23 -10.96 -2.14
C TYR A 233 -0.32 -12.39 -2.67
N VAL A 234 0.25 -12.64 -3.86
CA VAL A 234 0.10 -13.91 -4.58
C VAL A 234 1.41 -14.69 -4.59
N GLU A 235 1.38 -15.94 -4.12
CA GLU A 235 2.52 -16.85 -4.33
C GLU A 235 2.57 -17.31 -5.78
N TYR A 236 3.77 -17.48 -6.34
CA TYR A 236 3.92 -17.73 -7.79
C TYR A 236 3.19 -18.97 -8.32
N GLY A 237 2.97 -20.00 -7.49
CA GLY A 237 2.19 -21.17 -7.91
C GLY A 237 0.72 -20.84 -8.24
N LYS A 238 0.22 -19.65 -7.90
CA LYS A 238 -1.12 -19.14 -8.20
C LYS A 238 -1.10 -17.91 -9.12
N TYR A 239 0.08 -17.48 -9.56
CA TYR A 239 0.23 -16.33 -10.43
C TYR A 239 0.25 -16.80 -11.88
N GLU A 240 -0.65 -16.25 -12.70
CA GLU A 240 -0.78 -16.62 -14.11
C GLU A 240 0.27 -15.96 -15.02
N GLY A 241 0.92 -14.88 -14.54
CA GLY A 241 2.00 -14.23 -15.27
C GLY A 241 3.38 -14.84 -14.98
N GLN A 242 4.43 -14.21 -15.51
CA GLN A 242 5.81 -14.68 -15.35
C GLN A 242 6.61 -13.77 -14.41
N SER A 243 7.04 -14.30 -13.27
CA SER A 243 7.99 -13.59 -12.40
C SER A 243 9.38 -13.59 -13.05
N LEU A 244 10.00 -12.42 -13.10
CA LEU A 244 11.35 -12.23 -13.63
C LEU A 244 12.44 -12.48 -12.58
N TYR A 245 12.11 -12.29 -11.29
CA TYR A 245 13.12 -12.22 -10.22
C TYR A 245 13.01 -13.32 -9.15
N CYS A 246 11.91 -14.07 -9.14
CA CYS A 246 11.69 -15.26 -8.32
C CYS A 246 11.90 -15.04 -6.80
N TYR A 247 11.30 -14.01 -6.21
CA TYR A 247 11.32 -13.72 -4.76
C TYR A 247 10.39 -14.61 -3.91
N GLY A 248 9.39 -15.21 -4.53
CA GLY A 248 8.44 -16.17 -3.96
C GLY A 248 7.01 -15.61 -3.82
N ASN A 249 6.84 -14.30 -3.98
CA ASN A 249 5.54 -13.65 -3.97
C ASN A 249 5.54 -12.43 -4.88
N VAL A 250 4.44 -12.21 -5.61
CA VAL A 250 4.27 -11.16 -6.63
C VAL A 250 4.54 -9.76 -6.09
N TYR A 251 4.16 -9.46 -4.84
CA TYR A 251 4.40 -8.11 -4.29
C TYR A 251 5.89 -7.72 -4.33
N ALA A 252 6.80 -8.68 -4.20
CA ALA A 252 8.23 -8.41 -4.18
C ALA A 252 8.78 -8.04 -5.57
N ASP A 253 8.20 -8.56 -6.66
CA ASP A 253 8.50 -8.10 -8.02
C ASP A 253 8.03 -6.65 -8.22
N VAL A 254 6.86 -6.29 -7.70
CA VAL A 254 6.37 -4.90 -7.74
C VAL A 254 7.31 -3.96 -6.96
N LEU A 255 7.76 -4.35 -5.76
CA LEU A 255 8.73 -3.57 -4.99
C LEU A 255 10.08 -3.43 -5.71
N HIS A 256 10.54 -4.49 -6.38
CA HIS A 256 11.76 -4.47 -7.19
C HIS A 256 11.67 -3.38 -8.27
N ASN A 257 10.57 -3.39 -9.02
CA ASN A 257 10.35 -2.43 -10.09
C ASN A 257 10.21 -1.00 -9.53
N ALA A 258 9.45 -0.84 -8.45
CA ALA A 258 9.28 0.44 -7.77
C ALA A 258 10.63 1.06 -7.33
N VAL A 259 11.49 0.31 -6.63
CA VAL A 259 12.76 0.87 -6.13
C VAL A 259 13.73 1.28 -7.25
N LYS A 260 13.67 0.58 -8.39
CA LYS A 260 14.40 0.94 -9.62
C LYS A 260 13.82 2.18 -10.31
N MET A 261 12.51 2.37 -10.24
CA MET A 261 11.81 3.53 -10.82
C MET A 261 11.90 4.80 -9.97
N LEU A 262 12.25 4.70 -8.69
CA LEU A 262 12.41 5.89 -7.86
C LEU A 262 13.41 6.89 -8.47
N GLY A 263 12.96 8.13 -8.59
CA GLY A 263 13.74 9.32 -8.94
C GLY A 263 14.68 9.74 -7.80
N GLU A 264 15.37 10.86 -8.02
CA GLU A 264 16.23 11.46 -6.99
C GLU A 264 15.40 11.88 -5.77
N ASP A 265 15.93 11.63 -4.57
CA ASP A 265 15.22 11.82 -3.30
C ASP A 265 13.84 11.14 -3.22
N GLY A 266 13.53 10.23 -4.14
CA GLY A 266 12.23 9.60 -4.23
C GLY A 266 11.90 8.75 -3.01
N VAL A 267 10.62 8.63 -2.71
CA VAL A 267 10.11 7.81 -1.61
C VAL A 267 9.18 6.74 -2.18
N MET A 268 9.42 5.49 -1.81
CA MET A 268 8.40 4.46 -1.97
C MET A 268 7.75 4.11 -0.64
N SER A 269 6.45 3.86 -0.62
CA SER A 269 5.78 3.38 0.60
C SER A 269 4.64 2.41 0.30
N PHE A 270 4.74 1.19 0.83
CA PHE A 270 3.87 0.08 0.47
C PHE A 270 3.33 -0.65 1.69
N VAL A 271 2.08 -1.11 1.62
CA VAL A 271 1.55 -2.12 2.56
C VAL A 271 1.82 -3.50 1.98
N VAL A 272 2.61 -4.31 2.68
CA VAL A 272 3.03 -5.63 2.20
C VAL A 272 2.95 -6.68 3.30
N PRO A 273 2.95 -7.99 2.96
CA PRO A 273 2.99 -9.05 3.95
C PRO A 273 4.19 -8.94 4.88
N LEU A 274 3.98 -9.20 6.18
CA LEU A 274 5.02 -9.18 7.23
C LEU A 274 6.22 -10.10 6.92
N SER A 275 6.03 -11.05 6.00
CA SER A 275 7.11 -11.87 5.44
C SER A 275 8.30 -11.08 4.92
N TYR A 276 8.07 -9.84 4.43
CA TYR A 276 9.13 -8.93 3.99
C TYR A 276 10.17 -8.69 5.09
N VAL A 277 9.71 -8.52 6.33
CA VAL A 277 10.56 -8.29 7.52
C VAL A 277 11.04 -9.60 8.13
N SER A 278 10.23 -10.66 8.08
CA SER A 278 10.37 -11.81 9.00
C SER A 278 10.86 -13.11 8.37
N THR A 279 11.24 -13.16 7.09
CA THR A 279 11.60 -14.43 6.41
C THR A 279 12.89 -14.36 5.59
N ILE A 280 13.60 -15.49 5.53
CA ILE A 280 14.80 -15.70 4.68
C ILE A 280 14.45 -15.52 3.20
N ARG A 281 13.29 -16.04 2.78
CA ARG A 281 12.79 -15.96 1.39
C ARG A 281 12.82 -14.52 0.86
N MET A 282 12.49 -13.54 1.71
CA MET A 282 12.47 -12.13 1.34
C MET A 282 13.82 -11.40 1.51
N GLY A 283 14.91 -12.10 1.86
CA GLY A 283 16.23 -11.53 2.01
C GLY A 283 16.77 -10.87 0.75
N LYS A 284 16.53 -11.48 -0.42
CA LYS A 284 16.98 -10.93 -1.72
C LYS A 284 16.33 -9.58 -2.04
N ILE A 285 15.02 -9.43 -1.79
CA ILE A 285 14.32 -8.16 -2.04
C ILE A 285 14.71 -7.09 -1.00
N ARG A 286 14.87 -7.47 0.28
CA ARG A 286 15.42 -6.55 1.30
C ARG A 286 16.79 -6.01 0.90
N LYS A 287 17.69 -6.87 0.43
CA LYS A 287 19.04 -6.51 -0.03
C LYS A 287 19.00 -5.55 -1.22
N LEU A 288 18.14 -5.84 -2.20
CA LEU A 288 17.96 -4.95 -3.34
C LEU A 288 17.50 -3.56 -2.88
N ILE A 289 16.46 -3.48 -2.06
CA ILE A 289 15.94 -2.19 -1.59
C ILE A 289 16.98 -1.46 -0.74
N SER A 290 17.68 -2.14 0.16
CA SER A 290 18.80 -1.60 0.93
C SER A 290 19.94 -1.04 0.07
N SER A 291 20.22 -1.63 -1.10
CA SER A 291 21.24 -1.09 -2.02
C SER A 291 20.79 0.16 -2.79
N HIS A 292 19.49 0.50 -2.73
CA HIS A 292 18.90 1.64 -3.43
C HIS A 292 18.21 2.64 -2.49
N ALA A 293 18.19 2.38 -1.17
CA ALA A 293 17.55 3.23 -0.19
C ALA A 293 18.50 3.58 0.96
N ASN A 294 18.58 4.88 1.27
CA ASN A 294 19.35 5.40 2.40
C ASN A 294 18.75 4.99 3.76
N LYS A 295 17.42 4.85 3.77
CA LYS A 295 16.62 4.64 4.96
C LYS A 295 15.39 3.83 4.61
N GLN A 296 15.08 2.84 5.42
CA GLN A 296 13.82 2.11 5.41
C GLN A 296 13.15 2.22 6.78
N ILE A 297 11.82 2.32 6.78
CA ILE A 297 10.98 2.29 7.97
C ILE A 297 9.98 1.15 7.79
N VAL A 298 9.93 0.22 8.75
CA VAL A 298 9.00 -0.90 8.76
C VAL A 298 8.09 -0.82 9.97
N ILE A 299 6.79 -0.70 9.73
CA ILE A 299 5.77 -0.60 10.78
C ILE A 299 4.97 -1.90 10.76
N ASN A 300 4.98 -2.66 11.85
CA ASN A 300 4.58 -4.06 11.86
C ASN A 300 3.25 -4.28 12.57
N PHE A 301 2.30 -4.94 11.90
CA PHE A 301 0.94 -5.15 12.38
C PHE A 301 0.61 -6.64 12.45
N ALA A 302 0.04 -7.07 13.58
CA ALA A 302 -0.59 -8.36 13.71
C ALA A 302 -1.91 -8.41 12.93
N ASP A 303 -2.37 -9.62 12.65
CA ASP A 303 -3.67 -9.92 12.04
C ASP A 303 -4.74 -10.28 13.08
N ARG A 304 -4.37 -10.26 14.37
CA ARG A 304 -5.20 -10.52 15.54
C ARG A 304 -4.70 -9.68 16.73
N PRO A 305 -5.55 -9.19 17.65
CA PRO A 305 -7.01 -9.37 17.72
C PRO A 305 -7.78 -8.83 16.51
N ASP A 306 -7.34 -7.74 15.91
CA ASP A 306 -7.88 -7.21 14.65
C ASP A 306 -6.80 -7.14 13.55
N SER A 307 -7.25 -6.98 12.30
CA SER A 307 -6.44 -6.95 11.08
C SER A 307 -6.49 -5.59 10.41
N LEU A 308 -5.38 -5.17 9.77
CA LEU A 308 -5.30 -3.85 9.14
C LEU A 308 -6.34 -3.65 8.02
N PHE A 309 -6.72 -4.75 7.35
CA PHE A 309 -7.75 -4.81 6.32
C PHE A 309 -8.83 -5.82 6.71
N SER A 310 -10.08 -5.36 6.79
CA SER A 310 -11.23 -6.17 7.22
C SER A 310 -11.47 -7.46 6.42
N ALA A 311 -11.08 -7.47 5.15
CA ALA A 311 -11.27 -8.61 4.25
C ALA A 311 -10.12 -9.64 4.26
N ALA A 312 -9.06 -9.44 5.06
CA ALA A 312 -7.85 -10.25 5.02
C ALA A 312 -7.22 -10.51 6.40
N HIS A 313 -7.16 -11.78 6.82
CA HIS A 313 -6.33 -12.20 7.95
C HIS A 313 -4.88 -12.37 7.53
N GLN A 314 -4.24 -11.26 7.21
CA GLN A 314 -2.84 -11.21 6.79
C GLN A 314 -2.05 -10.35 7.78
N LYS A 315 -0.92 -10.88 8.26
CA LYS A 315 0.06 -10.08 9.00
C LYS A 315 0.77 -9.16 8.03
N LEU A 316 0.85 -7.88 8.35
CA LEU A 316 1.26 -6.84 7.42
C LEU A 316 2.36 -5.96 7.99
N THR A 317 3.09 -5.32 7.09
CA THR A 317 3.97 -4.22 7.42
C THR A 317 3.76 -3.08 6.42
N ILE A 318 3.80 -1.85 6.93
CA ILE A 318 3.99 -0.68 6.08
C ILE A 318 5.50 -0.47 5.95
N LEU A 319 5.99 -0.56 4.72
CA LEU A 319 7.37 -0.29 4.34
C LEU A 319 7.44 1.11 3.72
N LEU A 320 8.21 2.02 4.29
CA LEU A 320 8.63 3.26 3.64
C LEU A 320 10.12 3.17 3.34
N ALA A 321 10.55 3.42 2.10
CA ALA A 321 11.95 3.45 1.71
C ALA A 321 12.29 4.76 1.00
N GLN A 322 13.32 5.44 1.49
CA GLN A 322 13.85 6.69 0.95
C GLN A 322 15.02 6.40 0.04
N LYS A 323 14.96 6.82 -1.23
CA LYS A 323 16.04 6.64 -2.22
C LYS A 323 17.38 7.12 -1.67
N GLY A 324 18.43 6.37 -1.98
CA GLY A 324 19.82 6.74 -1.78
C GLY A 324 20.71 5.52 -1.59
N ASN A 325 22.02 5.70 -1.54
CA ASN A 325 23.00 4.60 -1.53
C ASN A 325 24.17 4.82 -0.56
N ILE A 326 24.06 5.81 0.32
CA ILE A 326 25.10 6.22 1.25
C ILE A 326 24.90 5.53 2.60
N ASN A 327 23.69 5.61 3.13
CA ASN A 327 23.32 5.05 4.43
C ASN A 327 22.48 3.78 4.20
N ASN A 328 22.49 2.84 5.14
CA ASN A 328 21.58 1.70 5.08
C ASN A 328 20.92 1.56 6.44
N ILE A 329 20.08 2.53 6.79
CA ILE A 329 19.42 2.58 8.09
C ILE A 329 18.06 1.89 7.96
N VAL A 330 17.75 0.99 8.89
CA VAL A 330 16.40 0.42 9.02
C VAL A 330 15.85 0.80 10.38
N LEU A 331 14.71 1.47 10.38
CA LEU A 331 13.92 1.79 11.57
C LEU A 331 12.73 0.84 11.63
N SER A 332 12.51 0.21 12.77
CA SER A 332 11.35 -0.67 12.97
C SER A 332 10.45 -0.12 14.06
N SER A 333 9.15 -0.40 13.95
CA SER A 333 8.24 -0.36 15.09
C SER A 333 8.25 -1.69 15.85
N SER A 334 7.66 -1.69 17.03
CA SER A 334 7.22 -2.91 17.72
C SER A 334 6.22 -3.67 16.86
N TYR A 335 6.04 -4.96 17.13
CA TYR A 335 4.96 -5.74 16.51
C TYR A 335 3.62 -5.44 17.21
N LYS A 336 2.73 -4.72 16.51
CA LYS A 336 1.49 -4.18 17.09
C LYS A 336 0.38 -5.23 17.11
N TYR A 337 -0.03 -5.63 18.32
CA TYR A 337 -1.31 -6.27 18.58
C TYR A 337 -2.31 -5.18 18.97
N TRP A 338 -3.50 -5.20 18.39
CA TRP A 338 -4.50 -4.16 18.60
C TRP A 338 -5.93 -4.70 18.38
N TYR A 339 -6.90 -4.05 19.01
CA TYR A 339 -8.33 -4.33 18.92
C TYR A 339 -9.02 -3.31 18.02
N ASN A 340 -10.19 -3.66 17.47
CA ASN A 340 -10.95 -2.79 16.58
C ASN A 340 -11.22 -1.38 17.15
N SER A 341 -11.52 -1.30 18.46
CA SER A 341 -11.75 -0.05 19.18
C SER A 341 -10.53 0.88 19.22
N GLU A 342 -9.33 0.36 18.94
CA GLU A 342 -8.08 1.11 18.92
C GLU A 342 -7.73 1.62 17.51
N ARG A 343 -8.59 1.37 16.50
CA ARG A 343 -8.30 1.71 15.10
C ARG A 343 -7.94 3.19 14.90
N GLU A 344 -8.70 4.09 15.51
CA GLU A 344 -8.49 5.54 15.41
C GLU A 344 -7.11 5.96 15.97
N MET A 345 -6.62 5.23 16.96
CA MET A 345 -5.34 5.50 17.64
C MET A 345 -4.18 4.70 17.04
N LEU A 346 -4.42 3.81 16.08
CA LEU A 346 -3.45 2.83 15.57
C LEU A 346 -2.18 3.48 15.00
N PHE A 347 -2.35 4.66 14.38
CA PHE A 347 -1.27 5.45 13.78
C PHE A 347 -0.81 6.62 14.67
N HIS A 348 -1.43 6.82 15.83
CA HIS A 348 -1.02 7.87 16.74
C HIS A 348 0.33 7.51 17.37
N ALA A 349 1.33 8.37 17.16
CA ALA A 349 2.69 8.27 17.70
C ALA A 349 3.31 6.86 17.63
N ILE A 350 3.97 6.53 16.52
CA ILE A 350 4.61 5.22 16.33
C ILE A 350 6.08 5.29 16.77
N PRO A 351 6.48 4.66 17.89
CA PRO A 351 7.88 4.60 18.27
C PRO A 351 8.67 3.79 17.25
N LEU A 352 9.83 4.31 16.89
CA LEU A 352 10.75 3.69 15.93
C LEU A 352 12.13 3.60 16.55
N GLU A 353 12.78 2.45 16.36
CA GLU A 353 14.17 2.23 16.78
C GLU A 353 15.01 1.68 15.65
N ASN A 354 16.31 1.98 15.70
CA ASN A 354 17.27 1.41 14.75
C ASN A 354 17.32 -0.10 14.93
N THR A 355 17.04 -0.79 13.83
CA THR A 355 17.07 -2.24 13.75
C THR A 355 18.47 -2.72 13.37
N LEU A 356 18.89 -3.83 13.97
CA LEU A 356 20.11 -4.51 13.55
C LEU A 356 19.90 -5.14 12.17
N ILE A 357 20.74 -4.77 11.22
CA ILE A 357 20.71 -5.21 9.82
C ILE A 357 21.87 -6.16 9.48
N ASP A 358 22.53 -6.69 10.49
CA ASP A 358 23.70 -7.57 10.39
C ASP A 358 23.36 -9.01 9.98
N ASN A 359 22.09 -9.28 9.69
CA ASN A 359 21.63 -10.58 9.22
C ASN A 359 20.70 -10.42 8.00
N GLU A 360 20.87 -11.30 7.01
CA GLU A 360 20.02 -11.33 5.83
C GLU A 360 18.71 -12.12 6.06
N MET A 361 18.51 -12.70 7.24
CA MET A 361 17.43 -13.65 7.52
C MET A 361 16.12 -12.96 7.90
N TYR A 362 16.21 -11.89 8.70
CA TYR A 362 15.06 -11.11 9.16
C TYR A 362 15.50 -9.77 9.76
N TRP A 363 14.54 -8.87 9.94
CA TRP A 363 14.72 -7.68 10.76
C TRP A 363 13.90 -7.81 12.05
N PRO A 364 14.53 -7.72 13.24
CA PRO A 364 13.78 -7.81 14.48
C PRO A 364 12.84 -6.61 14.62
N LYS A 365 11.61 -6.89 15.07
CA LYS A 365 10.53 -5.91 15.17
C LYS A 365 10.65 -5.12 16.48
N ILE A 366 11.68 -4.27 16.55
CA ILE A 366 12.06 -3.50 17.73
C ILE A 366 11.65 -2.06 17.51
N GLY A 367 10.72 -1.55 18.32
CA GLY A 367 10.23 -0.17 18.29
C GLY A 367 10.64 0.69 19.48
N ASN A 368 11.28 0.11 20.50
CA ASN A 368 11.72 0.88 21.68
C ASN A 368 13.01 0.32 22.32
N LYS A 369 13.63 1.14 23.17
CA LYS A 369 14.88 0.80 23.87
C LYS A 369 14.77 -0.44 24.78
N ILE A 370 13.59 -0.71 25.34
CA ILE A 370 13.37 -1.88 26.20
C ILE A 370 13.46 -3.15 25.35
N GLU A 371 12.74 -3.20 24.23
CA GLU A 371 12.82 -4.30 23.26
C GLU A 371 14.23 -4.49 22.72
N SER A 372 14.94 -3.39 22.41
CA SER A 372 16.34 -3.45 21.96
C SER A 372 17.26 -4.06 23.03
N SER A 373 17.08 -3.65 24.30
CA SER A 373 17.83 -4.19 25.44
C SER A 373 17.57 -5.68 25.64
N ILE A 374 16.29 -6.09 25.59
CA ILE A 374 15.90 -7.51 25.68
C ILE A 374 16.52 -8.30 24.53
N PHE A 375 16.40 -7.84 23.29
CA PHE A 375 16.94 -8.53 22.12
C PHE A 375 18.46 -8.70 22.21
N LYS A 376 19.20 -7.69 22.66
CA LYS A 376 20.65 -7.79 22.87
C LYS A 376 21.02 -8.80 23.93
N LYS A 377 20.27 -8.87 25.04
CA LYS A 377 20.48 -9.90 26.08
C LYS A 377 20.31 -11.30 25.51
N PHE A 378 19.23 -11.54 24.74
CA PHE A 378 18.99 -12.81 24.06
C PHE A 378 20.11 -13.17 23.07
N LYS A 379 20.56 -12.22 22.25
CA LYS A 379 21.64 -12.45 21.28
C LYS A 379 22.98 -12.79 21.93
N ASN A 380 23.22 -12.29 23.14
CA ASN A 380 24.46 -12.47 23.88
C ASN A 380 24.37 -13.58 24.93
N LEU A 381 23.33 -14.42 24.91
CA LEU A 381 23.30 -15.62 25.75
C LEU A 381 24.40 -16.57 25.27
N GLU A 382 25.48 -16.66 26.07
CA GLU A 382 26.58 -17.62 25.87
C GLU A 382 26.21 -19.03 26.35
N GLU A 383 25.20 -19.09 27.22
CA GLU A 383 24.74 -20.32 27.84
C GLU A 383 23.90 -21.18 26.88
N PRO A 384 23.80 -22.48 27.19
CA PRO A 384 23.09 -23.41 26.35
C PRO A 384 21.60 -22.99 26.26
N ASN A 385 21.16 -22.37 25.17
CA ASN A 385 19.73 -22.17 24.93
C ASN A 385 19.05 -23.56 24.86
N TRP A 386 17.74 -23.67 25.02
CA TRP A 386 17.01 -24.96 25.04
C TRP A 386 17.39 -26.00 23.95
N LEU A 387 18.08 -25.61 22.88
CA LEU A 387 18.71 -26.47 21.88
C LEU A 387 19.88 -27.34 22.36
N THR A 388 20.45 -27.05 23.51
CA THR A 388 21.55 -27.82 24.11
C THR A 388 21.08 -28.90 25.06
N ILE A 389 19.76 -28.96 25.33
CA ILE A 389 19.15 -30.12 25.94
C ILE A 389 19.47 -31.29 25.00
N ASP A 390 20.21 -32.28 25.51
CA ASP A 390 20.68 -33.47 24.77
C ASP A 390 19.55 -34.23 24.04
N ALA A 391 18.29 -33.94 24.37
CA ALA A 391 17.09 -34.36 23.66
C ALA A 391 17.20 -34.18 22.13
N LEU A 392 17.62 -33.02 21.63
CA LEU A 392 17.62 -32.75 20.18
C LEU A 392 18.81 -33.36 19.40
N LYS A 393 19.75 -34.02 20.11
CA LYS A 393 20.87 -34.76 19.48
C LYS A 393 20.51 -36.23 19.21
N GLY A 394 19.36 -36.71 19.70
CA GLY A 394 18.81 -38.03 19.40
C GLY A 394 17.72 -37.94 18.34
N ASN A 395 17.73 -38.85 17.37
CA ASN A 395 16.80 -38.94 16.22
C ASN A 395 15.28 -39.06 16.57
N THR A 396 14.88 -38.90 17.83
CA THR A 396 13.52 -39.15 18.32
C THR A 396 12.83 -37.97 18.98
N ASP A 397 13.54 -36.92 19.39
CA ASP A 397 12.92 -35.88 20.20
C ASP A 397 12.49 -34.70 19.33
N CYS A 398 11.18 -34.48 19.28
CA CYS A 398 10.54 -33.38 18.56
C CYS A 398 9.75 -32.50 19.53
N ILE A 399 9.54 -31.26 19.15
CA ILE A 399 8.59 -30.39 19.85
C ILE A 399 7.24 -30.46 19.15
N TYR A 400 6.18 -30.38 19.93
CA TYR A 400 4.82 -30.40 19.42
C TYR A 400 4.31 -28.97 19.28
N ILE A 401 4.22 -28.49 18.04
CA ILE A 401 3.80 -27.12 17.73
C ILE A 401 2.35 -27.13 17.28
N ASN A 402 1.55 -26.23 17.85
CA ASN A 402 0.19 -26.01 17.34
C ASN A 402 0.24 -25.39 15.95
N THR A 403 -0.37 -26.03 14.96
CA THR A 403 -0.46 -25.50 13.59
C THR A 403 -1.35 -24.28 13.47
N ARG A 404 -2.22 -24.04 14.44
CA ARG A 404 -3.12 -22.88 14.53
C ARG A 404 -2.51 -21.84 15.45
N GLY A 405 -1.60 -21.04 14.89
CA GLY A 405 -1.07 -19.86 15.57
C GLY A 405 -2.09 -18.74 15.63
N CYS A 406 -2.59 -18.41 16.82
CA CYS A 406 -3.41 -17.22 17.06
C CYS A 406 -2.50 -16.09 17.63
N PHE A 407 -2.68 -15.75 18.90
CA PHE A 407 -1.91 -14.71 19.60
C PHE A 407 -0.47 -15.14 19.89
N TRP A 408 -0.29 -16.38 20.35
CA TRP A 408 0.99 -17.00 20.63
C TRP A 408 1.05 -18.41 20.03
N MET A 409 2.25 -18.83 19.67
CA MET A 409 2.52 -20.22 19.30
C MET A 409 2.63 -21.05 20.56
N LYS A 410 1.82 -22.09 20.68
CA LYS A 410 1.92 -23.05 21.78
C LYS A 410 2.87 -24.17 21.36
N VAL A 411 3.87 -24.42 22.19
CA VAL A 411 4.90 -25.44 21.98
C VAL A 411 4.95 -26.31 23.22
N PHE A 412 4.99 -27.63 23.02
CA PHE A 412 5.06 -28.61 24.11
C PHE A 412 6.18 -29.61 23.85
N SER A 413 6.82 -30.10 24.92
CA SER A 413 7.82 -31.17 24.85
C SER A 413 7.21 -32.57 24.66
N LYS A 414 5.87 -32.69 24.79
CA LYS A 414 5.10 -33.91 24.53
C LYS A 414 3.79 -33.54 23.86
N ASN A 415 3.22 -34.43 23.04
CA ASN A 415 1.91 -34.18 22.44
C ASN A 415 0.86 -34.06 23.55
N PRO A 416 0.10 -32.96 23.66
CA PRO A 416 -0.96 -32.81 24.67
C PRO A 416 -2.22 -33.61 24.31
N HIS A 417 -2.05 -34.79 23.69
CA HIS A 417 -3.12 -35.65 23.17
C HIS A 417 -4.09 -34.94 22.22
N SER A 418 -3.56 -34.13 21.30
CA SER A 418 -4.36 -33.43 20.30
C SER A 418 -3.71 -33.44 18.93
N ASN A 419 -4.49 -33.80 17.91
CA ASN A 419 -4.07 -33.81 16.50
C ASN A 419 -3.76 -32.41 15.95
N SER A 420 -4.06 -31.34 16.69
CA SER A 420 -3.70 -29.97 16.29
C SER A 420 -2.23 -29.64 16.49
N TYR A 421 -1.50 -30.48 17.23
CA TYR A 421 -0.07 -30.33 17.49
C TYR A 421 0.73 -31.32 16.65
N ILE A 422 1.53 -30.78 15.73
CA ILE A 422 2.38 -31.57 14.86
C ILE A 422 3.77 -31.70 15.46
N PRO A 423 4.43 -32.86 15.32
CA PRO A 423 5.83 -32.98 15.66
C PRO A 423 6.64 -32.07 14.73
N PHE A 424 7.49 -31.24 15.31
CA PHE A 424 8.42 -30.37 14.62
C PHE A 424 9.83 -30.75 15.04
N PHE A 425 10.58 -31.25 14.07
CA PHE A 425 11.99 -31.56 14.19
C PHE A 425 12.76 -30.32 13.79
N LEU A 426 13.72 -29.90 14.60
CA LEU A 426 14.39 -28.63 14.38
C LEU A 426 15.26 -28.69 13.12
N PRO A 427 14.92 -27.95 12.05
CA PRO A 427 15.77 -27.90 10.86
C PRO A 427 16.99 -27.02 11.13
N LEU A 428 18.15 -27.40 10.56
CA LEU A 428 19.40 -26.63 10.72
C LEU A 428 19.22 -25.16 10.29
N GLU A 429 18.43 -24.91 9.24
CA GLU A 429 18.15 -23.57 8.72
C GLU A 429 17.28 -22.70 9.65
N LYS A 430 16.69 -23.29 10.71
CA LYS A 430 15.90 -22.55 11.71
C LYS A 430 16.68 -22.21 12.97
N ILE A 431 17.86 -22.80 13.17
CA ILE A 431 18.75 -22.51 14.30
C ILE A 431 18.99 -21.00 14.49
N PRO A 432 19.20 -20.18 13.44
CA PRO A 432 19.47 -18.75 13.62
C PRO A 432 18.31 -17.92 14.19
N PHE A 433 17.09 -18.48 14.28
CA PHE A 433 15.91 -17.79 14.83
C PHE A 433 15.69 -18.12 16.31
N ILE A 434 16.58 -18.89 16.90
CA ILE A 434 16.40 -19.52 18.20
C ILE A 434 17.48 -18.99 19.13
N TYR A 435 17.04 -18.25 20.15
CA TYR A 435 17.89 -17.55 21.11
C TYR A 435 17.72 -18.15 22.50
#